data_AF-T1B6P2-F1
#
_entry.id   AF-T1B6P2-F1
#
_cell.length_a   1.000
_cell.length_b   1.000
_cell.length_c   1.000
_cell.angle_alpha   90.00
_cell.angle_beta   90.00
_cell.angle_gamma   90.00
#
_symmetry.space_group_name_H-M   'P 1'
#
loop_
_entity.id
_entity.type
_entity.pdbx_description
1 polymer ?
#
loop_
_entity_poly.entity_id
_entity_poly.type
_entity_poly.pdbx_seq_one_letter_code
_entity_poly.pdbx_strand_id
1 'polypeptide(L)'
;MLAQSKLGIDADQVISTTITPPASLYPDAQALNTLARQVIARMRAIPGVRQVGVLNTSPIGSYAEIRLQSDNARPVDVSYQFVAGDVLQALGVSLQRGRMFDSTD
;
A
#
# COMPACT_ATOMS: atom_id res chain seq x y z
N MET A 1 -19.13 -18.68 16.57
CA MET A 1 -17.85 -18.22 17.14
C MET A 1 -17.14 -17.46 16.02
N LEU A 2 -16.97 -16.14 16.11
CA LEU A 2 -16.27 -15.35 15.10
C LEU A 2 -14.76 -15.56 15.27
N ALA A 3 -14.06 -15.97 14.22
CA ALA A 3 -12.62 -16.09 14.25
C ALA A 3 -11.98 -14.70 14.34
N GLN A 4 -11.24 -14.42 15.41
CA GLN A 4 -10.35 -13.26 15.47
C GLN A 4 -8.97 -13.70 14.95
N SER A 5 -8.52 -13.08 13.86
CA SER A 5 -7.17 -13.23 13.33
C SER A 5 -6.39 -11.95 13.60
N LYS A 6 -5.16 -12.07 14.12
CA LYS A 6 -4.26 -10.91 14.24
C LYS A 6 -3.76 -10.57 12.85
N LEU A 7 -4.26 -9.47 12.28
CA LEU A 7 -3.95 -9.05 10.91
C LEU A 7 -2.50 -8.59 10.72
N GLY A 8 -1.76 -8.34 11.81
CA GLY A 8 -0.38 -7.83 11.73
C GLY A 8 -0.28 -6.37 11.28
N ILE A 9 -1.42 -5.67 11.20
CA ILE A 9 -1.56 -4.24 10.92
C ILE A 9 -2.45 -3.61 11.98
N ASP A 10 -2.27 -2.31 12.19
CA ASP A 10 -3.18 -1.47 12.95
C ASP A 10 -4.13 -0.76 11.99
N ALA A 11 -5.41 -1.13 12.02
CA ALA A 11 -6.45 -0.52 11.20
C ALA A 11 -7.34 0.44 12.02
N ASP A 12 -7.04 0.63 13.31
CA ASP A 12 -7.80 1.54 14.16
C ASP A 12 -7.55 2.98 13.68
N GLN A 13 -8.63 3.68 13.34
CA GLN A 13 -8.59 5.03 12.75
C GLN A 13 -8.01 5.12 11.32
N VAL A 14 -8.02 4.02 10.57
CA VAL A 14 -7.65 4.01 9.15
C VAL A 14 -8.91 4.05 8.28
N ILE A 15 -8.96 4.99 7.34
CA ILE A 15 -9.96 5.01 6.26
C ILE A 15 -9.26 4.54 4.99
N SER A 16 -9.80 3.50 4.36
CA SER A 16 -9.34 2.96 3.09
C SER A 16 -10.43 3.07 2.04
N THR A 17 -10.06 3.41 0.80
CA THR A 17 -10.96 3.43 -0.35
C THR A 17 -10.21 3.04 -1.61
N THR A 18 -10.94 2.48 -2.58
CA THR A 18 -10.40 2.12 -3.89
C THR A 18 -10.80 3.15 -4.93
N ILE A 19 -9.81 3.70 -5.63
CA ILE A 19 -10.02 4.57 -6.78
C ILE A 19 -9.64 3.79 -8.03
N THR A 20 -10.57 3.66 -8.96
CA THR A 20 -10.36 3.00 -10.25
C THR A 20 -10.33 4.05 -11.36
N PRO A 21 -9.16 4.65 -11.66
CA PRO A 21 -9.07 5.66 -12.72
C PRO A 21 -9.36 5.06 -14.10
N PRO A 22 -10.01 5.78 -15.03
CA PRO A 22 -10.23 5.30 -16.38
C PRO A 22 -8.92 5.10 -17.13
N ALA A 23 -8.71 3.93 -17.73
CA ALA A 23 -7.49 3.62 -18.47
C ALA A 23 -7.21 4.59 -19.64
N SER A 24 -8.27 5.17 -20.23
CA SER A 24 -8.13 6.18 -21.29
C SER A 24 -7.50 7.50 -20.84
N LEU A 25 -7.61 7.85 -19.55
CA LEU A 25 -7.06 9.08 -18.98
C LEU A 25 -5.73 8.84 -18.25
N TYR A 26 -5.45 7.59 -17.87
CA TYR A 26 -4.25 7.18 -17.16
C TYR A 26 -3.63 5.97 -17.87
N PRO A 27 -3.05 6.18 -19.06
CA PRO A 27 -2.63 5.10 -19.95
C PRO A 27 -1.35 4.39 -19.49
N ASP A 28 -0.59 4.99 -18.57
CA ASP A 28 0.71 4.50 -18.15
C ASP A 28 0.96 4.67 -16.63
N ALA A 29 2.06 4.07 -16.17
CA ALA A 29 2.47 4.13 -14.78
C ALA A 29 2.83 5.55 -14.32
N GLN A 30 3.32 6.42 -15.22
CA GLN A 30 3.68 7.79 -14.87
C GLN A 30 2.44 8.64 -14.57
N ALA A 31 1.35 8.45 -15.33
CA ALA A 31 0.06 9.07 -15.10
C ALA A 31 -0.53 8.62 -13.75
N LEU A 32 -0.48 7.31 -13.45
CA LEU A 32 -0.93 6.76 -12.17
C LEU A 32 -0.09 7.27 -10.98
N ASN A 33 1.24 7.33 -11.13
CA ASN A 33 2.12 7.88 -10.10
C ASN A 33 1.84 9.37 -9.85
N THR A 34 1.51 10.11 -10.90
CA THR A 34 1.13 11.52 -10.79
C THR A 34 -0.21 11.67 -10.04
N LEU A 35 -1.20 10.82 -10.35
CA LEU A 35 -2.46 10.77 -9.62
C LEU A 35 -2.23 10.46 -8.14
N ALA A 36 -1.45 9.42 -7.83
CA ALA A 36 -1.15 9.02 -6.45
C ALA A 36 -0.53 10.19 -5.65
N ARG A 37 0.49 10.87 -6.20
CA ARG A 37 1.10 12.05 -5.56
C ARG A 37 0.09 13.18 -5.33
N GLN A 38 -0.77 13.45 -6.31
CA GLN A 38 -1.79 14.50 -6.22
C GLN A 38 -2.87 14.20 -5.19
N VAL A 39 -3.28 12.94 -5.06
CA VAL A 39 -4.23 12.48 -4.04
C VAL A 39 -3.59 12.58 -2.66
N ILE A 40 -2.36 12.05 -2.49
CA ILE A 40 -1.62 12.12 -1.22
C ILE A 40 -1.49 13.57 -0.75
N ALA A 41 -1.06 14.48 -1.62
CA ALA A 41 -0.89 15.90 -1.28
C ALA A 41 -2.20 16.55 -0.82
N ARG A 42 -3.32 16.26 -1.50
CA ARG A 42 -4.65 16.81 -1.14
C ARG A 42 -5.17 16.25 0.17
N MET A 43 -5.03 14.95 0.40
CA MET A 43 -5.50 14.32 1.64
C MET A 43 -4.68 14.78 2.85
N ARG A 44 -3.36 14.96 2.70
CA ARG A 44 -2.50 15.51 3.76
C ARG A 44 -2.88 16.94 4.17
N ALA A 45 -3.53 17.71 3.29
CA ALA A 45 -3.97 19.07 3.60
C ALA A 45 -5.26 19.12 4.44
N ILE A 46 -5.93 17.99 4.68
CA ILE A 46 -7.17 17.92 5.46
C ILE A 46 -6.81 17.96 6.97
N PRO A 47 -7.40 18.86 7.77
CA PRO A 47 -7.17 18.90 9.21
C PRO A 47 -7.49 17.57 9.89
N GLY A 48 -6.59 17.10 10.76
CA GLY A 48 -6.73 15.84 11.49
C GLY A 48 -6.16 14.60 10.77
N VAL A 49 -5.82 14.71 9.48
CA VAL A 49 -5.11 13.65 8.77
C VAL A 49 -3.66 13.58 9.26
N ARG A 50 -3.25 12.42 9.78
CA ARG A 50 -1.90 12.20 10.30
C ARG A 50 -0.95 11.61 9.26
N GLN A 51 -1.43 10.64 8.49
CA GLN A 51 -0.64 9.84 7.55
C GLN A 51 -1.50 9.55 6.32
N VAL A 52 -0.88 9.55 5.13
CA VAL A 52 -1.58 9.21 3.88
C VAL A 52 -0.65 8.41 3.00
N GLY A 53 -1.17 7.32 2.44
CA GLY A 53 -0.47 6.57 1.41
C GLY A 53 -1.42 5.84 0.49
N VAL A 54 -0.83 5.16 -0.49
CA VAL A 54 -1.54 4.43 -1.54
C VAL A 54 -0.98 3.01 -1.59
N LEU A 55 -1.86 2.07 -1.91
CA LEU A 55 -1.64 0.64 -2.05
C LEU A 55 -2.35 0.16 -3.33
N ASN A 56 -1.84 -0.87 -4.02
CA ASN A 56 -2.46 -1.38 -5.25
C ASN A 56 -3.62 -2.35 -5.00
N THR A 57 -3.72 -2.95 -3.80
CA THR A 57 -4.83 -3.83 -3.42
C THR A 57 -5.18 -3.63 -1.96
N SER A 58 -6.46 -3.75 -1.59
CA SER A 58 -6.95 -3.54 -0.22
C SER A 58 -6.06 -4.24 0.81
N PRO A 59 -5.71 -3.59 1.93
CA PRO A 59 -4.86 -4.19 2.96
C PRO A 59 -5.55 -5.33 3.72
N ILE A 60 -6.88 -5.44 3.57
CA ILE A 60 -7.70 -6.50 4.18
C ILE A 60 -8.55 -7.14 3.09
N GLY A 61 -8.53 -8.48 3.04
CA GLY A 61 -9.39 -9.28 2.15
C GLY A 61 -8.99 -9.26 0.67
N SER A 62 -7.84 -8.69 0.33
CA SER A 62 -7.28 -8.71 -1.03
C SER A 62 -5.77 -8.97 -0.96
N TYR A 63 -5.22 -9.52 -2.04
CA TYR A 63 -3.80 -9.78 -2.20
C TYR A 63 -3.46 -9.80 -3.69
N ALA A 64 -2.23 -9.41 -4.03
CA ALA A 64 -1.68 -9.59 -5.37
C ALA A 64 -0.52 -10.59 -5.25
N GLU A 65 -0.62 -11.73 -5.91
CA GLU A 65 0.33 -12.83 -5.77
C GLU A 65 1.40 -12.79 -6.86
N ILE A 66 2.66 -12.97 -6.47
CA ILE A 66 3.76 -13.27 -7.38
C ILE A 66 4.45 -14.55 -6.93
N ARG A 67 4.91 -15.33 -7.92
CA ARG A 67 5.76 -16.49 -7.67
C ARG A 67 7.21 -16.08 -7.76
N LEU A 68 7.92 -16.09 -6.63
CA LEU A 68 9.36 -15.92 -6.60
C LEU A 68 10.03 -17.24 -7.00
N GLN A 69 10.86 -17.19 -8.04
CA GLN A 69 11.65 -18.34 -8.51
C GLN A 69 13.14 -18.06 -8.29
N SER A 70 13.88 -19.09 -7.88
CA SER A 70 15.32 -19.05 -7.71
C SER A 70 15.90 -20.42 -8.01
N ASP A 71 17.05 -20.47 -8.69
CA ASP A 71 17.69 -21.72 -9.10
C ASP A 71 18.05 -22.64 -7.92
N ASN A 72 18.28 -22.04 -6.74
CA ASN A 72 18.76 -22.74 -5.54
C ASN A 72 17.70 -22.87 -4.44
N ALA A 73 16.44 -22.50 -4.70
CA ALA A 73 15.38 -22.57 -3.71
C ALA A 73 14.06 -23.06 -4.32
N ARG A 74 13.21 -23.65 -3.47
CA ARG A 74 11.84 -23.97 -3.89
C ARG A 74 11.10 -22.67 -4.21
N PRO A 75 10.30 -22.62 -5.29
CA PRO A 75 9.45 -21.47 -5.56
C PRO A 75 8.54 -21.17 -4.38
N VAL A 76 8.35 -19.89 -4.10
CA VAL A 76 7.47 -19.42 -3.03
C VAL A 76 6.51 -18.42 -3.64
N ASP A 77 5.22 -18.62 -3.36
CA ASP A 77 4.20 -17.65 -3.68
C ASP A 77 4.12 -16.62 -2.55
N VAL A 78 4.18 -15.34 -2.91
CA VAL A 78 4.13 -14.23 -1.97
C VAL A 78 3.10 -13.21 -2.42
N SER A 79 2.45 -12.55 -1.45
CA SER A 79 1.70 -11.35 -1.75
C SER A 79 2.67 -10.17 -1.88
N TYR A 80 2.51 -9.37 -2.92
CA TYR A 80 3.24 -8.12 -3.12
C TYR A 80 2.28 -6.93 -3.12
N GLN A 81 2.79 -5.77 -2.73
CA GLN A 81 2.05 -4.51 -2.69
C GLN A 81 2.93 -3.41 -3.31
N PHE A 82 2.38 -2.64 -4.25
CA PHE A 82 2.98 -1.35 -4.59
C PHE A 82 2.51 -0.33 -3.57
N VAL A 83 3.44 0.40 -2.98
CA VAL A 83 3.18 1.34 -1.90
C VAL A 83 3.71 2.72 -2.24
N ALA A 84 3.03 3.77 -1.76
CA ALA A 84 3.51 5.15 -1.84
C ALA A 84 3.05 5.95 -0.63
N GLY A 85 3.79 7.00 -0.29
CA GLY A 85 3.51 7.83 0.89
C GLY A 85 3.73 7.09 2.21
N ASP A 86 2.88 7.37 3.19
CA ASP A 86 3.05 6.91 4.58
C ASP A 86 2.25 5.63 4.89
N VAL A 87 1.93 4.82 3.87
CA VAL A 87 0.95 3.73 4.02
C VAL A 87 1.37 2.69 5.05
N LEU A 88 2.67 2.40 5.15
CA LEU A 88 3.18 1.44 6.13
C LEU A 88 3.06 1.99 7.55
N GLN A 89 3.34 3.28 7.76
CA GLN A 89 3.12 3.93 9.05
C GLN A 89 1.63 3.99 9.40
N ALA A 90 0.76 4.28 8.41
CA ALA A 90 -0.69 4.34 8.57
C ALA A 90 -1.29 3.01 9.03
N LEU A 91 -0.68 1.90 8.60
CA LEU A 91 -1.06 0.55 8.98
C LEU A 91 -0.30 0.02 10.21
N GLY A 92 0.43 0.87 10.93
CA GLY A 92 1.18 0.49 12.13
C GLY A 92 2.35 -0.48 11.88
N VAL A 93 2.81 -0.62 10.64
CA VAL A 93 3.90 -1.53 10.29
C VAL A 93 5.21 -1.01 10.89
N SER A 94 5.82 -1.82 11.75
CA SER A 94 7.06 -1.49 12.45
C SER A 94 8.29 -2.05 11.73
N LEU A 95 9.23 -1.16 11.39
CA LEU A 95 10.51 -1.54 10.79
C LEU A 95 11.40 -2.25 11.83
N GLN A 96 11.77 -3.50 11.54
CA GLN A 96 12.65 -4.28 12.43
C GLN A 96 14.14 -3.99 12.20
N ARG A 97 14.52 -3.62 10.97
CA ARG A 97 15.91 -3.34 10.57
C ARG A 97 15.95 -2.47 9.31
N GLY A 98 16.91 -1.55 9.22
CA GLY A 98 17.17 -0.75 8.01
C GLY A 98 16.56 0.65 8.09
N ARG A 99 16.02 1.15 6.97
CA ARG A 99 15.25 2.40 6.89
C ARG A 99 13.91 2.16 6.19
N MET A 100 12.94 3.03 6.47
CA MET A 100 11.70 3.11 5.69
C MET A 100 11.98 3.68 4.30
N PHE A 101 11.05 3.47 3.37
CA PHE A 101 11.05 4.15 2.08
C PHE A 101 10.90 5.66 2.26
N ASP A 102 11.53 6.42 1.37
CA ASP A 102 11.35 7.86 1.26
C ASP A 102 11.08 8.31 -0.19
N SER A 103 11.05 9.62 -0.44
CA SER A 103 10.71 10.17 -1.75
C SER A 103 11.75 9.92 -2.85
N THR A 104 12.88 9.30 -2.53
CA THR A 104 13.99 9.01 -3.45
C THR A 104 14.04 7.55 -3.91
N ASP A 105 13.21 6.67 -3.33
CA ASP A 105 13.02 5.28 -3.76
C ASP A 105 11.89 5.16 -4.81
#